data_AF-A0A1I1RM86-F1
#
_entry.id   AF-A0A1I1RM86-F1
#
_cell.length_a   1.000
_cell.length_b   1.000
_cell.length_c   1.000
_cell.angle_alpha   90.00
_cell.angle_beta   90.00
_cell.angle_gamma   90.00
#
_symmetry.space_group_name_H-M   'P 1'
#
loop_
_entity.id
_entity.type
_entity.pdbx_description
1 polymer ?
#
loop_
_entity_poly.entity_id
_entity_poly.type
_entity_poly.pdbx_seq_one_letter_code
_entity_poly.pdbx_strand_id
1 'polypeptide(L)'
;MYYSINNAAGYDMMQLVKKIEKGSGKQAAVHFCNCMMLICNKAEHSNYLNELNSRLWFTRIAVEHDGTPILITSSTTSDGLYIYTILDNHVKREFKQI
;
A
#
# COMPACT_ATOMS: atom_id res chain seq x y z
N MET A 1 -12.04 5.15 5.11
CA MET A 1 -12.68 3.89 5.54
C MET A 1 -11.58 2.85 5.58
N TYR A 2 -11.17 2.37 6.75
CA TYR A 2 -9.95 1.56 6.85
C TYR A 2 -10.19 0.10 6.41
N TYR A 3 -9.70 -0.25 5.24
CA TYR A 3 -9.53 -1.65 4.84
C TYR A 3 -8.18 -2.13 5.36
N SER A 4 -8.03 -3.40 5.72
CA SER A 4 -6.74 -3.98 6.08
C SER A 4 -6.64 -5.35 5.44
N ILE A 5 -5.63 -5.52 4.60
CA ILE A 5 -5.29 -6.80 3.96
C ILE A 5 -3.96 -7.28 4.52
N ASN A 6 -3.76 -8.58 4.72
CA ASN A 6 -2.51 -9.09 5.29
C ASN A 6 -1.42 -9.36 4.24
N ASN A 7 -1.76 -9.36 2.96
CA ASN A 7 -0.84 -9.60 1.86
C ASN A 7 -1.36 -8.98 0.55
N ALA A 8 -0.61 -8.03 -0.02
CA ALA A 8 -0.94 -7.42 -1.32
C ALA A 8 -0.83 -8.43 -2.48
N ALA A 9 0.05 -9.42 -2.38
CA ALA A 9 0.26 -10.46 -3.40
C ALA A 9 -0.79 -11.58 -3.35
N GLY A 10 -1.58 -11.68 -2.27
CA GLY A 10 -2.58 -12.73 -2.09
C GLY A 10 -4.03 -12.24 -1.99
N TYR A 11 -4.25 -10.94 -1.88
CA TYR A 11 -5.59 -10.35 -1.82
C TYR A 11 -6.07 -9.97 -3.23
N ASP A 12 -7.34 -10.26 -3.53
CA ASP A 12 -7.95 -9.79 -4.76
C ASP A 12 -8.11 -8.26 -4.71
N MET A 13 -7.14 -7.57 -5.31
CA MET A 13 -7.13 -6.12 -5.43
C MET A 13 -8.41 -5.60 -6.12
N MET A 14 -9.02 -6.38 -7.02
CA MET A 14 -10.29 -6.00 -7.67
C MET A 14 -11.44 -5.95 -6.65
N GLN A 15 -11.47 -6.84 -5.66
CA GLN A 15 -12.45 -6.78 -4.58
C GLN A 15 -12.23 -5.58 -3.66
N LEU A 16 -10.97 -5.22 -3.39
CA LEU A 16 -10.65 -4.01 -2.63
C LEU A 16 -11.12 -2.75 -3.35
N VAL A 17 -10.81 -2.62 -4.65
CA VAL A 17 -11.23 -1.50 -5.49
C VAL A 17 -12.76 -1.37 -5.51
N LYS A 18 -13.49 -2.48 -5.69
CA LYS A 18 -14.96 -2.48 -5.64
C LYS A 18 -15.52 -2.04 -4.29
N LYS A 19 -14.87 -2.42 -3.18
CA LYS A 19 -15.25 -1.97 -1.84
C LYS A 19 -15.01 -0.47 -1.66
N ILE A 20 -13.86 0.03 -2.10
CA ILE A 20 -13.54 1.47 -2.07
C ILE A 20 -14.56 2.24 -2.91
N GLU A 21 -14.85 1.79 -4.13
CA GLU A 21 -15.84 2.45 -5.00
C GLU A 21 -17.22 2.50 -4.34
N LYS A 22 -17.68 1.39 -3.75
CA LYS A 22 -18.97 1.33 -3.06
C LYS A 22 -19.02 2.20 -1.80
N GLY A 23 -17.92 2.28 -1.05
CA GLY A 23 -17.87 2.97 0.24
C GLY A 23 -17.50 4.45 0.16
N SER A 24 -16.67 4.83 -0.80
CA SER A 24 -16.02 6.15 -0.91
C SER A 24 -16.15 6.78 -2.31
N GLY A 25 -16.78 6.09 -3.26
CA GLY A 25 -17.06 6.58 -4.60
C GLY A 25 -16.00 6.22 -5.65
N LYS A 26 -16.38 6.36 -6.91
CA LYS A 26 -15.55 6.00 -8.07
C LYS A 26 -14.22 6.77 -8.13
N GLN A 27 -14.23 8.06 -7.75
CA GLN A 27 -13.01 8.87 -7.75
C GLN A 27 -11.96 8.34 -6.76
N ALA A 28 -12.38 7.97 -5.55
CA ALA A 28 -11.49 7.37 -4.55
C ALA A 28 -10.91 6.03 -5.04
N ALA A 29 -11.72 5.19 -5.70
CA ALA A 29 -11.26 3.93 -6.28
C ALA A 29 -10.22 4.13 -7.39
N VAL A 30 -10.44 5.12 -8.27
CA VAL A 30 -9.47 5.49 -9.32
C VAL A 30 -8.18 6.03 -8.70
N HIS A 31 -8.28 6.91 -7.70
CA HIS A 31 -7.13 7.47 -7.00
C HIS A 31 -6.29 6.35 -6.35
N PHE A 32 -6.93 5.43 -5.63
CA PHE A 32 -6.28 4.26 -5.06
C PHE A 32 -5.51 3.45 -6.13
N CYS A 33 -6.14 3.13 -7.26
CA CYS A 33 -5.49 2.40 -8.35
C CYS A 33 -4.24 3.12 -8.88
N ASN A 34 -4.33 4.44 -9.08
CA ASN A 34 -3.20 5.25 -9.55
C ASN A 34 -2.02 5.22 -8.56
N CYS A 35 -2.29 5.39 -7.26
CA CYS A 35 -1.27 5.31 -6.23
C CYS A 35 -0.60 3.93 -6.18
N MET A 36 -1.39 2.86 -6.26
CA MET A 36 -0.86 1.49 -6.25
C MET A 36 -0.03 1.17 -7.50
N MET A 37 -0.43 1.64 -8.69
CA MET A 37 0.38 1.50 -9.90
C MET A 37 1.72 2.24 -9.77
N LEU A 38 1.71 3.46 -9.22
CA LEU A 38 2.93 4.24 -9.01
C LEU A 38 3.91 3.52 -8.09
N ILE A 39 3.45 3.00 -6.95
CA ILE A 39 4.34 2.37 -5.98
C ILE A 39 4.89 1.03 -6.50
N CYS A 40 4.07 0.22 -7.18
CA CYS A 40 4.53 -1.01 -7.82
C CYS A 40 5.62 -0.72 -8.85
N ASN A 41 5.41 0.28 -9.72
CA ASN A 41 6.40 0.67 -10.72
C ASN A 41 7.71 1.16 -10.07
N LYS A 42 7.62 2.00 -9.02
CA LYS A 42 8.81 2.44 -8.27
C LYS A 42 9.54 1.28 -7.60
N ALA A 43 8.82 0.29 -7.06
CA ALA A 43 9.42 -0.83 -6.35
C ALA A 43 10.09 -1.84 -7.29
N GLU A 44 9.57 -2.01 -8.50
CA GLU A 44 10.20 -2.86 -9.53
C GLU A 44 11.54 -2.29 -10.02
N HIS A 45 11.69 -0.97 -10.04
CA HIS A 45 12.85 -0.28 -10.62
C HIS A 45 13.80 0.37 -9.59
N SER A 46 13.57 0.17 -8.29
CA SER A 46 14.38 0.82 -7.26
C SER A 46 14.57 -0.04 -6.02
N ASN A 47 15.83 -0.11 -5.56
CA ASN A 47 16.20 -0.71 -4.28
C ASN A 47 15.60 0.05 -3.07
N TYR A 48 15.04 1.24 -3.29
CA TYR A 48 14.43 2.08 -2.25
C TYR A 48 13.17 1.45 -1.62
N LEU A 49 12.52 0.50 -2.31
CA LEU A 49 11.26 -0.13 -1.87
C LEU A 49 11.35 -1.66 -1.89
N ASN A 50 12.53 -2.23 -1.65
CA ASN A 50 12.78 -3.68 -1.76
C ASN A 50 11.85 -4.54 -0.89
N GLU A 51 11.41 -4.02 0.25
CA GLU A 51 10.44 -4.68 1.12
C GLU A 51 9.06 -4.87 0.46
N LEU A 52 8.68 -4.01 -0.50
CA LEU A 52 7.42 -4.15 -1.23
C LEU A 52 7.52 -5.18 -2.35
N ASN A 53 8.73 -5.50 -2.80
CA ASN A 53 8.99 -6.46 -3.88
C ASN A 53 9.51 -7.82 -3.36
N SER A 54 9.62 -7.99 -2.04
CA SER A 54 10.17 -9.19 -1.43
C SER A 54 9.09 -10.08 -0.81
N ARG A 55 9.15 -11.38 -1.11
CA ARG A 55 8.25 -12.39 -0.51
C ARG A 55 8.51 -12.64 0.98
N LEU A 56 9.59 -12.09 1.53
CA LEU A 56 9.95 -12.21 2.95
C LEU A 56 9.26 -11.15 3.83
N TRP A 57 8.55 -10.21 3.21
CA TRP A 57 7.90 -9.10 3.87
C TRP A 57 6.38 -9.24 3.78
N PHE A 58 5.71 -8.89 4.86
CA PHE A 58 4.27 -8.82 4.97
C PHE A 58 3.85 -7.37 4.89
N THR A 59 2.87 -7.08 4.04
CA THR A 59 2.38 -5.72 3.83
C THR A 59 0.90 -5.64 4.14
N ARG A 60 0.55 -4.72 5.04
CA ARG A 60 -0.83 -4.27 5.27
C ARG A 60 -1.10 -2.98 4.51
N ILE A 61 -2.30 -2.86 3.96
CA ILE A 61 -2.75 -1.64 3.25
C ILE A 61 -3.95 -1.08 4.00
N ALA A 62 -3.85 0.16 4.45
CA ALA A 62 -4.95 1.02 4.90
C ALA A 62 -5.31 2.01 3.79
N VAL A 63 -6.57 2.45 3.73
CA VAL A 63 -7.04 3.38 2.69
C VAL A 63 -7.86 4.49 3.33
N GLU A 64 -7.48 5.73 3.05
CA GLU A 64 -8.20 6.93 3.47
C GLU A 64 -9.49 7.13 2.67
N HIS A 65 -10.33 8.07 3.10
CA HIS A 65 -11.64 8.30 2.44
C HIS A 65 -11.52 8.78 0.99
N ASP A 66 -10.44 9.47 0.64
CA ASP A 66 -10.15 9.96 -0.71
C ASP A 66 -9.49 8.89 -1.62
N GLY A 67 -9.30 7.67 -1.12
CA GLY A 67 -8.61 6.60 -1.83
C GLY A 67 -7.11 6.54 -1.61
N THR A 68 -6.52 7.47 -0.84
CA THR A 68 -5.08 7.49 -0.54
C THR A 68 -4.68 6.22 0.23
N PRO A 69 -3.76 5.38 -0.30
CA PRO A 69 -3.28 4.20 0.40
C PRO A 69 -2.12 4.51 1.35
N ILE A 70 -2.14 3.86 2.51
CA ILE A 70 -1.05 3.78 3.47
C ILE A 70 -0.61 2.32 3.58
N LEU A 71 0.64 2.02 3.24
CA LEU A 71 1.19 0.66 3.34
C LEU A 71 2.05 0.55 4.59
N ILE A 72 1.90 -0.55 5.32
CA ILE A 72 2.65 -0.86 6.53
C ILE A 72 3.32 -2.21 6.29
N THR A 73 4.63 -2.21 6.19
CA THR A 73 5.43 -3.36 5.76
C THR A 73 6.40 -3.77 6.85
N SER A 74 6.49 -5.07 7.12
CA SER A 74 7.33 -5.67 8.16
C SER A 74 7.76 -7.07 7.77
N SER A 75 8.88 -7.55 8.30
CA SER A 75 9.34 -8.93 8.16
C SER A 75 9.59 -9.53 9.55
N THR A 76 9.69 -10.85 9.62
CA THR A 76 10.02 -11.56 10.86
C THR A 76 11.45 -11.32 11.36
N THR A 77 12.28 -10.67 10.54
CA THR A 77 13.70 -10.38 10.82
C THR A 77 13.97 -8.89 10.97
N SER A 78 12.95 -8.04 10.84
CA SER A 78 13.05 -6.58 10.98
C SER A 78 12.69 -6.17 12.40
N ASP A 79 13.52 -5.33 13.03
CA ASP A 79 13.26 -4.74 14.35
C ASP A 79 12.25 -3.58 14.29
N GLY A 80 11.52 -3.43 13.18
CA GLY A 80 10.60 -2.31 12.97
C GLY A 80 9.64 -2.46 11.79
N LEU A 81 8.82 -1.42 11.62
CA LEU A 81 7.84 -1.23 10.55
C LEU A 81 8.32 -0.16 9.58
N TYR A 82 8.17 -0.43 8.29
CA TYR A 82 8.21 0.60 7.26
C TYR A 82 6.78 1.07 6.95
N ILE A 83 6.55 2.38 7.00
CA ILE A 83 5.27 3.00 6.70
C ILE A 83 5.41 3.86 5.46
N TYR A 84 4.54 3.60 4.50
CA TYR A 84 4.49 4.26 3.21
C TYR A 84 3.20 5.04 3.06
N THR A 85 3.31 6.34 2.81
CA THR A 85 2.18 7.18 2.44
C THR A 85 2.38 7.64 1.00
N ILE A 86 1.41 7.34 0.14
CA ILE A 86 1.46 7.69 -1.28
C ILE A 86 0.51 8.86 -1.53
N LEU A 87 1.04 10.01 -1.90
CA LEU A 87 0.27 11.20 -2.22
C LEU A 87 0.59 11.60 -3.65
N ASP A 88 -0.35 11.36 -4.56
CA ASP A 88 -0.17 11.56 -6.01
C ASP A 88 1.12 10.92 -6.52
N ASN A 89 2.14 11.73 -6.85
CA ASN A 89 3.44 11.33 -7.38
C ASN A 89 4.54 11.16 -6.32
N HIS A 90 4.24 11.44 -5.06
CA HIS A 90 5.19 11.39 -3.96
C HIS A 90 4.95 10.17 -3.09
N VAL A 91 6.04 9.49 -2.74
CA VAL A 91 6.03 8.38 -1.77
C VAL A 91 6.86 8.81 -0.58
N LYS A 92 6.21 9.01 0.57
CA LYS A 92 6.87 9.22 1.84
C LYS A 92 7.11 7.87 2.50
N ARG A 93 8.34 7.64 2.98
CA ARG A 93 8.72 6.44 3.74
C ARG A 93 9.13 6.84 5.15
N GLU A 94 8.62 6.13 6.13
CA GLU A 94 8.99 6.26 7.54
C GLU A 94 9.38 4.89 8.09
N PHE A 95 10.35 4.85 9.02
CA PHE A 95 10.70 3.65 9.76
C PHE A 95 10.36 3.86 11.23
N LYS A 96 9.68 2.88 11.85
CA LYS A 96 9.36 2.88 13.28
C LYS A 96 9.86 1.60 13.92
N GLN A 97 10.73 1.72 14.91
CA GLN A 97 11.17 0.60 15.74
C GLN A 97 10.03 0.12 16.64
N ILE A 98 9.92 -1.20 16.85
CA ILE A 98 8.93 -1.83 17.76
C ILE A 98 9.63 -2.24 19.05
#